data_AF-A0A2N3HFK4-F1
#
_entry.id   AF-A0A2N3HFK4-F1
#
_cell.length_a   1.000
_cell.length_b   1.000
_cell.length_c   1.000
_cell.angle_alpha   90.00
_cell.angle_beta   90.00
_cell.angle_gamma   90.00
#
_symmetry.space_group_name_H-M   'P 1'
#
loop_
_entity.id
_entity.type
_entity.pdbx_description
1 polymer ?
#
loop_
_entity_poly.entity_id
_entity_poly.type
_entity_poly.pdbx_seq_one_letter_code
_entity_poly.pdbx_strand_id
1 'polypeptide(L)'
;MSELSQKELEVVTSRARADKAINSLKGILLGINLDEQVNQKEINELKKWAENHRSLINRNPFKEFMTIIEETISSNIPATETIEDLFWLCQKYENDSYYYNAVTTDLQTLQGICHGILADGVINEKEIHDLKEWLEQNIHLSTYYPYDEIRSLILSIVSDGKIEEEEVLILKAYLNQFINIENKDIAEKIDNETANINISGHCTSDPNIDFDGKTFCVTGVLKSGNRTELENLISDLGGIPTKSITKKTDYLIVGDNGNPAWAFACYGRKVEKALELRKGGHQICLIHEFDFMDAIEDLK
;
A
#
# COMPACT_ATOMS: atom_id res chain seq x y z
N MET A 1 -43.24 18.76 -14.86
CA MET A 1 -41.89 18.47 -14.34
C MET A 1 -42.11 17.55 -13.16
N SER A 2 -41.78 16.26 -13.30
CA SER A 2 -41.89 15.29 -12.21
C SER A 2 -40.84 15.63 -11.15
N GLU A 3 -41.26 15.87 -9.91
CA GLU A 3 -40.34 15.95 -8.77
C GLU A 3 -39.61 14.62 -8.67
N LEU A 4 -38.28 14.65 -8.82
CA LEU A 4 -37.41 13.50 -8.62
C LEU A 4 -37.57 13.01 -7.18
N SER A 5 -37.73 11.71 -6.98
CA SER A 5 -37.76 11.15 -5.63
C SER A 5 -36.44 11.40 -4.91
N GLN A 6 -36.45 11.40 -3.58
CA GLN A 6 -35.27 11.65 -2.73
C GLN A 6 -34.08 10.73 -3.09
N LYS A 7 -34.38 9.50 -3.52
CA LYS A 7 -33.41 8.49 -3.96
C LYS A 7 -32.81 8.79 -5.35
N GLU A 8 -33.60 9.38 -6.24
CA GLU A 8 -33.14 9.83 -7.57
C GLU A 8 -32.31 11.12 -7.46
N LEU A 9 -32.70 12.04 -6.56
CA LEU A 9 -31.90 13.20 -6.19
C LEU A 9 -30.55 12.80 -5.59
N GLU A 10 -30.51 11.75 -4.76
CA GLU A 10 -29.28 11.20 -4.20
C GLU A 10 -28.30 10.68 -5.26
N VAL A 11 -28.81 10.04 -6.32
CA VAL A 11 -28.00 9.53 -7.43
C VAL A 11 -27.48 10.68 -8.31
N VAL A 12 -28.35 11.63 -8.66
CA VAL A 12 -28.04 12.75 -9.57
C VAL A 12 -27.11 13.78 -8.93
N THR A 13 -27.24 14.04 -7.62
CA THR A 13 -26.37 14.98 -6.89
C THR A 13 -25.14 14.32 -6.28
N SER A 14 -24.96 13.01 -6.47
CA SER A 14 -23.98 12.22 -5.74
C SER A 14 -22.54 12.68 -5.91
N ARG A 15 -22.19 13.16 -7.12
CA ARG A 15 -20.87 13.73 -7.44
C ARG A 15 -20.66 15.09 -6.77
N ALA A 16 -21.62 16.01 -6.91
CA ALA A 16 -21.55 17.33 -6.27
C ALA A 16 -21.50 17.24 -4.74
N ARG A 17 -22.16 16.23 -4.15
CA ARG A 17 -22.09 15.94 -2.71
C ARG A 17 -20.73 15.38 -2.29
N ALA A 18 -20.15 14.50 -3.10
CA ALA A 18 -18.80 13.99 -2.87
C ALA A 18 -17.75 15.11 -2.95
N ASP A 19 -17.76 15.89 -4.03
CA ASP A 19 -16.81 17.00 -4.21
C ASP A 19 -16.97 18.03 -3.09
N LYS A 20 -18.20 18.34 -2.67
CA LYS A 20 -18.46 19.23 -1.53
C LYS A 20 -17.93 18.66 -0.22
N ALA A 21 -18.07 17.35 0.01
CA ALA A 21 -17.58 16.71 1.22
C ALA A 21 -16.04 16.71 1.27
N ILE A 22 -15.37 16.39 0.16
CA ILE A 22 -13.89 16.45 0.03
C ILE A 22 -13.38 17.88 0.27
N ASN A 23 -14.00 18.88 -0.37
CA ASN A 23 -13.63 20.28 -0.19
C ASN A 23 -13.86 20.75 1.26
N SER A 24 -14.94 20.31 1.90
CA SER A 24 -15.20 20.59 3.31
C SER A 24 -14.14 19.95 4.22
N LEU A 25 -13.76 18.70 3.95
CA LEU A 25 -12.70 18.01 4.69
C LEU A 25 -11.36 18.74 4.54
N LYS A 26 -10.98 19.06 3.30
CA LYS A 26 -9.78 19.85 3.01
C LYS A 26 -9.78 21.18 3.76
N GLY A 27 -10.91 21.89 3.81
CA GLY A 27 -11.05 23.13 4.57
C GLY A 27 -10.82 22.94 6.07
N ILE A 28 -11.35 21.85 6.65
CA ILE A 28 -11.10 21.50 8.05
C ILE A 28 -9.61 21.21 8.28
N LEU A 29 -9.01 20.37 7.43
CA LEU A 29 -7.59 19.99 7.54
C LEU A 29 -6.65 21.19 7.40
N LEU A 30 -6.93 22.09 6.45
CA LEU A 30 -6.19 23.35 6.31
C LEU A 30 -6.30 24.18 7.58
N GLY A 31 -7.49 24.28 8.17
CA GLY A 31 -7.71 24.99 9.43
C GLY A 31 -6.92 24.39 10.60
N ILE A 32 -6.86 23.07 10.70
CA ILE A 32 -6.10 22.33 11.72
C ILE A 32 -4.59 22.51 11.53
N ASN A 33 -4.12 22.60 10.29
CA ASN A 33 -2.69 22.71 9.99
C ASN A 33 -2.14 24.15 10.09
N LEU A 34 -2.97 25.16 10.42
CA LEU A 34 -2.54 26.57 10.46
C LEU A 34 -1.60 26.89 11.64
N ASP A 35 -1.75 26.19 12.76
CA ASP A 35 -0.96 26.41 13.98
C ASP A 35 0.04 25.28 14.27
N GLU A 36 0.16 24.32 13.35
CA GLU A 36 1.01 23.12 13.44
C GLU A 36 0.77 22.27 14.71
N GLN A 37 -0.37 22.44 15.39
CA GLN A 37 -0.70 21.73 16.62
C GLN A 37 -2.07 21.07 16.56
N VAL A 38 -2.08 19.73 16.51
CA VAL A 38 -3.34 18.98 16.52
C VAL A 38 -3.85 18.82 17.94
N ASN A 39 -5.03 19.35 18.22
CA ASN A 39 -5.68 19.27 19.53
C ASN A 39 -6.95 18.38 19.52
N GLN A 40 -7.41 17.99 20.72
CA GLN A 40 -8.56 17.08 20.84
C GLN A 40 -9.86 17.66 20.27
N LYS A 41 -10.02 18.98 20.23
CA LYS A 41 -11.23 19.61 19.67
C LYS A 41 -11.26 19.48 18.15
N GLU A 42 -10.11 19.55 17.50
CA GLU A 42 -9.95 19.37 16.05
C GLU A 42 -10.19 17.93 15.63
N ILE A 43 -9.68 16.96 16.40
CA ILE A 43 -9.99 15.54 16.20
C ILE A 43 -11.50 15.29 16.35
N ASN A 44 -12.15 15.95 17.32
CA ASN A 44 -13.60 15.86 17.50
C ASN A 44 -14.37 16.46 16.31
N GLU A 45 -13.87 17.52 15.67
CA GLU A 45 -14.48 18.06 14.45
C GLU A 45 -14.31 17.12 13.25
N LEU A 46 -13.15 16.47 13.09
CA LEU A 46 -12.99 15.40 12.09
C LEU A 46 -13.95 14.23 12.32
N LYS A 47 -14.16 13.85 13.59
CA LYS A 47 -15.13 12.82 13.96
C LYS A 47 -16.56 13.22 13.56
N LYS A 48 -16.98 14.45 13.87
CA LYS A 48 -18.30 14.95 13.45
C LYS A 48 -18.43 14.99 11.94
N TRP A 49 -17.38 15.39 11.23
CA TRP A 49 -17.37 15.34 9.77
C TRP A 49 -17.58 13.91 9.26
N ALA A 50 -16.89 12.93 9.84
CA ALA A 50 -17.04 11.52 9.51
C ALA A 50 -18.48 11.03 9.76
N GLU A 51 -19.05 11.31 10.93
CA GLU A 51 -20.43 10.95 11.28
C GLU A 51 -21.46 11.52 10.30
N ASN A 52 -21.31 12.80 9.93
CA ASN A 52 -22.21 13.50 9.02
C ASN A 52 -22.14 12.98 7.57
N HIS A 53 -21.03 12.35 7.19
CA HIS A 53 -20.81 11.84 5.83
C HIS A 53 -20.77 10.30 5.76
N ARG A 54 -21.20 9.59 6.80
CA ARG A 54 -21.25 8.11 6.84
C ARG A 54 -22.01 7.48 5.68
N SER A 55 -23.03 8.15 5.15
CA SER A 55 -23.79 7.66 3.98
C SER A 55 -22.94 7.52 2.71
N LEU A 56 -21.77 8.16 2.65
CA LEU A 56 -20.82 8.09 1.54
C LEU A 56 -19.77 6.98 1.70
N ILE A 57 -19.73 6.25 2.83
CA ILE A 57 -18.65 5.30 3.18
C ILE A 57 -18.43 4.19 2.14
N ASN A 58 -19.49 3.76 1.45
CA ASN A 58 -19.41 2.73 0.41
C ASN A 58 -18.80 3.23 -0.91
N ARG A 59 -18.34 4.49 -0.95
CA ARG A 59 -17.69 5.08 -2.12
C ARG A 59 -16.23 5.37 -1.81
N ASN A 60 -15.34 5.05 -2.75
CA ASN A 60 -13.98 5.56 -2.72
C ASN A 60 -14.02 7.07 -3.04
N PRO A 61 -13.24 7.93 -2.37
CA PRO A 61 -12.30 7.68 -1.26
C PRO A 61 -12.87 7.75 0.16
N PHE A 62 -14.18 7.93 0.32
CA PHE A 62 -14.78 8.11 1.65
C PHE A 62 -14.55 6.92 2.57
N LYS A 63 -14.44 5.69 2.06
CA LYS A 63 -14.01 4.54 2.86
C LYS A 63 -12.66 4.81 3.53
N GLU A 64 -11.66 5.24 2.77
CA GLU A 64 -10.29 5.50 3.27
C GLU A 64 -10.26 6.71 4.21
N PHE A 65 -10.94 7.81 3.87
CA PHE A 65 -11.07 8.96 4.76
C PHE A 65 -11.67 8.56 6.12
N MET A 66 -12.72 7.75 6.13
CA MET A 66 -13.38 7.31 7.36
C MET A 66 -12.49 6.38 8.17
N THR A 67 -11.84 5.41 7.52
CA THR A 67 -10.89 4.51 8.17
C THR A 67 -9.77 5.29 8.83
N ILE A 68 -9.11 6.22 8.12
CA ILE A 68 -8.02 7.03 8.70
C ILE A 68 -8.50 7.84 9.92
N ILE A 69 -9.69 8.44 9.86
CA ILE A 69 -10.27 9.19 10.99
C ILE A 69 -10.58 8.27 12.18
N GLU A 70 -11.20 7.10 11.93
CA GLU A 70 -11.56 6.14 12.98
C GLU A 70 -10.31 5.55 13.66
N GLU A 71 -9.26 5.25 12.90
CA GLU A 71 -7.99 4.72 13.40
C GLU A 71 -7.21 5.73 14.25
N THR A 72 -7.36 7.02 13.94
CA THR A 72 -6.81 8.11 14.75
C THR A 72 -7.52 8.23 16.09
N ILE A 73 -8.85 8.06 16.09
CA ILE A 73 -9.65 8.08 17.32
C ILE A 73 -9.29 6.88 18.21
N SER A 74 -9.03 5.73 17.59
CA SER A 74 -8.56 4.52 18.29
C SER A 74 -7.10 4.62 18.77
N SER A 75 -6.40 5.73 18.49
CA SER A 75 -4.99 5.96 18.82
C SER A 75 -4.00 5.00 18.13
N ASN A 76 -4.42 4.38 17.03
CA ASN A 76 -3.55 3.50 16.23
C ASN A 76 -2.62 4.30 15.31
N ILE A 77 -3.00 5.53 14.94
CA ILE A 77 -2.21 6.46 14.12
C ILE A 77 -2.02 7.80 14.88
N PRO A 78 -0.81 8.39 14.88
CA PRO A 78 -0.59 9.72 15.46
C PRO A 78 -1.44 10.80 14.79
N ALA A 79 -2.08 11.67 15.57
CA ALA A 79 -2.98 12.70 15.05
C ALA A 79 -2.33 13.65 14.02
N THR A 80 -1.04 13.95 14.15
CA THR A 80 -0.29 14.73 13.16
C THR A 80 -0.15 13.99 11.82
N GLU A 81 0.13 12.68 11.86
CA GLU A 81 0.23 11.83 10.66
C GLU A 81 -1.12 11.72 9.98
N THR A 82 -2.21 11.60 10.75
CA THR A 82 -3.58 11.63 10.26
C THR A 82 -3.90 12.87 9.44
N ILE A 83 -3.58 14.07 9.96
CA ILE A 83 -3.88 15.32 9.24
C ILE A 83 -3.12 15.37 7.93
N GLU A 84 -1.84 15.01 7.95
CA GLU A 84 -1.01 14.98 6.75
C GLU A 84 -1.49 13.96 5.72
N ASP A 85 -1.91 12.77 6.17
CA ASP A 85 -2.37 11.69 5.30
C ASP A 85 -3.75 12.01 4.71
N LEU A 86 -4.68 12.53 5.52
CA LEU A 86 -5.97 13.02 5.03
C LEU A 86 -5.80 14.19 4.04
N PHE A 87 -4.85 15.09 4.29
CA PHE A 87 -4.61 16.24 3.43
C PHE A 87 -3.98 15.81 2.10
N TRP A 88 -3.00 14.92 2.14
CA TRP A 88 -2.44 14.28 0.95
C TRP A 88 -3.52 13.53 0.16
N LEU A 89 -4.41 12.79 0.86
CA LEU A 89 -5.52 12.08 0.24
C LEU A 89 -6.48 13.08 -0.45
N CYS A 90 -6.85 14.18 0.24
CA CYS A 90 -7.65 15.25 -0.37
C CYS A 90 -7.00 15.82 -1.65
N GLN A 91 -5.70 16.12 -1.64
CA GLN A 91 -5.00 16.63 -2.82
C GLN A 91 -4.96 15.62 -3.98
N LYS A 92 -4.79 14.33 -3.66
CA LYS A 92 -4.77 13.24 -4.63
C LYS A 92 -6.11 13.10 -5.37
N TYR A 93 -7.23 13.24 -4.66
CA TYR A 93 -8.58 13.14 -5.27
C TYR A 93 -9.08 14.44 -5.92
N GLU A 94 -8.58 15.59 -5.49
CA GLU A 94 -8.94 16.89 -6.07
C GLU A 94 -8.39 17.08 -7.49
N ASN A 95 -7.27 16.42 -7.81
CA ASN A 95 -6.63 16.53 -9.11
C ASN A 95 -7.19 15.57 -10.18
N ASP A 96 -7.73 14.39 -9.83
CA ASP A 96 -7.99 13.39 -10.90
C ASP A 96 -8.93 12.21 -10.54
N SER A 97 -10.20 12.50 -10.19
CA SER A 97 -11.15 11.43 -9.78
C SER A 97 -11.47 10.36 -10.85
N TYR A 98 -11.17 10.61 -12.13
CA TYR A 98 -11.32 9.60 -13.19
C TYR A 98 -10.05 8.76 -13.35
N TYR A 99 -8.88 9.40 -13.26
CA TYR A 99 -7.59 8.75 -13.41
C TYR A 99 -7.27 7.82 -12.23
N TYR A 100 -7.62 8.21 -11.00
CA TYR A 100 -7.36 7.36 -9.84
C TYR A 100 -8.23 6.10 -9.79
N ASN A 101 -9.50 6.20 -10.17
CA ASN A 101 -10.36 5.02 -10.29
C ASN A 101 -9.84 4.06 -11.36
N ALA A 102 -9.37 4.58 -12.50
CA ALA A 102 -8.72 3.77 -13.53
C ALA A 102 -7.44 3.10 -13.00
N VAL A 103 -6.52 3.88 -12.41
CA VAL A 103 -5.26 3.36 -11.83
C VAL A 103 -5.53 2.28 -10.77
N THR A 104 -6.47 2.51 -9.86
CA THR A 104 -6.82 1.53 -8.82
C THR A 104 -7.42 0.25 -9.43
N THR A 105 -8.28 0.40 -10.45
CA THR A 105 -8.88 -0.73 -11.17
C THR A 105 -7.83 -1.51 -11.93
N ASP A 106 -6.88 -0.83 -12.57
CA ASP A 106 -5.82 -1.47 -13.36
C ASP A 106 -4.77 -2.11 -12.46
N LEU A 107 -4.46 -1.55 -11.28
CA LEU A 107 -3.64 -2.21 -10.26
C LEU A 107 -4.33 -3.46 -9.66
N GLN A 108 -5.63 -3.41 -9.42
CA GLN A 108 -6.41 -4.60 -9.02
C GLN A 108 -6.47 -5.63 -10.15
N THR A 109 -6.49 -5.18 -11.40
CA THR A 109 -6.41 -6.07 -12.57
C THR A 109 -5.04 -6.73 -12.64
N LEU A 110 -3.96 -5.98 -12.42
CA LEU A 110 -2.61 -6.54 -12.30
C LEU A 110 -2.54 -7.58 -11.18
N GLN A 111 -3.09 -7.27 -10.00
CA GLN A 111 -3.20 -8.22 -8.91
C GLN A 111 -3.91 -9.50 -9.37
N GLY A 112 -5.06 -9.38 -10.04
CA GLY A 112 -5.81 -10.52 -10.58
C GLY A 112 -5.02 -11.33 -11.62
N ILE A 113 -4.26 -10.66 -12.49
CA ILE A 113 -3.37 -11.32 -13.46
C ILE A 113 -2.30 -12.13 -12.74
N CYS A 114 -1.64 -11.52 -11.75
CA CYS A 114 -0.60 -12.20 -10.98
C CYS A 114 -1.18 -13.38 -10.19
N HIS A 115 -2.39 -13.27 -9.62
CA HIS A 115 -3.10 -14.40 -9.01
C HIS A 115 -3.36 -15.52 -10.02
N GLY A 116 -3.78 -15.17 -11.24
CA GLY A 116 -4.03 -16.14 -12.31
C GLY A 116 -2.76 -16.89 -12.73
N ILE A 117 -1.63 -16.19 -12.83
CA ILE A 117 -0.32 -16.76 -13.18
C ILE A 117 0.19 -17.70 -12.08
N LEU A 118 -0.07 -17.41 -10.81
CA LEU A 118 0.34 -18.27 -9.69
C LEU A 118 -0.66 -19.39 -9.38
N ALA A 119 -1.84 -19.40 -10.01
CA ALA A 119 -2.96 -20.26 -9.60
C ALA A 119 -2.68 -21.76 -9.73
N ASP A 120 -1.83 -22.17 -10.68
CA ASP A 120 -1.40 -23.56 -10.87
C ASP A 120 0.03 -23.83 -10.36
N GLY A 121 0.69 -22.78 -9.86
CA GLY A 121 2.06 -22.80 -9.41
C GLY A 121 3.08 -23.10 -10.51
N VAL A 122 2.79 -22.85 -11.79
CA VAL A 122 3.76 -23.00 -12.89
C VAL A 122 3.70 -21.81 -13.83
N ILE A 123 4.74 -20.99 -13.83
CA ILE A 123 4.84 -19.85 -14.74
C ILE A 123 5.45 -20.33 -16.06
N ASN A 124 4.76 -20.12 -17.18
CA ASN A 124 5.23 -20.48 -18.52
C ASN A 124 5.63 -19.24 -19.35
N GLU A 125 6.42 -19.46 -20.41
CA GLU A 125 6.90 -18.37 -21.29
C GLU A 125 5.75 -17.51 -21.86
N LYS A 126 4.62 -18.15 -22.18
CA LYS A 126 3.45 -17.46 -22.73
C LYS A 126 2.88 -16.47 -21.71
N GLU A 127 2.76 -16.86 -20.44
CA GLU A 127 2.29 -15.96 -19.36
C GLU A 127 3.23 -14.78 -19.14
N ILE A 128 4.55 -14.99 -19.23
CA ILE A 128 5.54 -13.92 -19.12
C ILE A 128 5.38 -12.92 -20.27
N HIS A 129 5.19 -13.41 -21.50
CA HIS A 129 4.95 -12.56 -22.66
C HIS A 129 3.60 -11.83 -22.60
N ASP A 130 2.52 -12.51 -22.19
CA ASP A 130 1.20 -11.91 -22.03
C ASP A 130 1.21 -10.85 -20.91
N LEU A 131 1.91 -11.12 -19.80
CA LEU A 131 2.11 -10.14 -18.72
C LEU A 131 2.92 -8.94 -19.21
N LYS A 132 4.00 -9.16 -19.97
CA LYS A 132 4.76 -8.08 -20.61
C LYS A 132 3.87 -7.22 -21.51
N GLU A 133 3.04 -7.83 -22.35
CA GLU A 133 2.14 -7.11 -23.26
C GLU A 133 1.11 -6.29 -22.46
N TRP A 134 0.52 -6.88 -21.42
CA TRP A 134 -0.40 -6.15 -20.54
C TRP A 134 0.29 -4.97 -19.86
N LEU A 135 1.53 -5.16 -19.37
CA LEU A 135 2.30 -4.06 -18.77
C LEU A 135 2.54 -2.96 -19.82
N GLU A 136 2.93 -3.29 -21.05
CA GLU A 136 3.13 -2.29 -22.13
C GLU A 136 1.85 -1.54 -22.52
N GLN A 137 0.68 -2.18 -22.42
CA GLN A 137 -0.61 -1.51 -22.65
C GLN A 137 -0.99 -0.57 -21.50
N ASN A 138 -0.44 -0.80 -20.29
CA ASN A 138 -0.75 -0.08 -19.07
C ASN A 138 0.43 0.77 -18.54
N ILE A 139 1.24 1.37 -19.44
CA ILE A 139 2.42 2.21 -19.09
C ILE A 139 2.08 3.37 -18.14
N HIS A 140 0.83 3.82 -18.12
CA HIS A 140 0.37 4.85 -17.20
C HIS A 140 0.53 4.46 -15.72
N LEU A 141 0.68 3.16 -15.43
CA LEU A 141 0.98 2.62 -14.10
C LEU A 141 2.48 2.64 -13.74
N SER A 142 3.37 3.07 -14.64
CA SER A 142 4.84 3.01 -14.48
C SER A 142 5.42 3.74 -13.27
N THR A 143 4.64 4.58 -12.60
CA THR A 143 5.05 5.26 -11.37
C THR A 143 4.51 4.61 -10.10
N TYR A 144 3.68 3.58 -10.22
CA TYR A 144 2.98 2.92 -9.13
C TYR A 144 3.59 1.56 -8.83
N TYR A 145 3.81 1.31 -7.55
CA TYR A 145 4.14 -0.01 -7.04
C TYR A 145 2.92 -0.94 -7.10
N PRO A 146 3.05 -2.26 -7.27
CA PRO A 146 4.27 -2.99 -7.59
C PRO A 146 4.50 -3.06 -9.10
N TYR A 147 3.69 -2.35 -9.90
CA TYR A 147 3.74 -2.40 -11.37
C TYR A 147 5.14 -2.06 -11.89
N ASP A 148 5.79 -1.03 -11.34
CA ASP A 148 7.11 -0.58 -11.79
C ASP A 148 8.19 -1.64 -11.60
N GLU A 149 8.19 -2.29 -10.43
CA GLU A 149 9.11 -3.39 -10.11
C GLU A 149 8.80 -4.66 -10.92
N ILE A 150 7.52 -5.07 -11.03
CA ILE A 150 7.10 -6.21 -11.87
C ILE A 150 7.54 -5.96 -13.32
N ARG A 151 7.34 -4.74 -13.82
CA ARG A 151 7.74 -4.37 -15.18
C ARG A 151 9.26 -4.37 -15.34
N SER A 152 10.01 -3.87 -14.38
CA SER A 152 11.48 -3.91 -14.41
C SER A 152 11.97 -5.36 -14.48
N LEU A 153 11.41 -6.23 -13.63
CA LEU A 153 11.74 -7.65 -13.58
C LEU A 153 11.40 -8.36 -14.90
N ILE A 154 10.16 -8.22 -15.40
CA ILE A 154 9.74 -8.81 -16.67
C ILE A 154 10.60 -8.33 -17.84
N LEU A 155 10.95 -7.04 -17.88
CA LEU A 155 11.83 -6.51 -18.92
C LEU A 155 13.24 -7.09 -18.84
N SER A 156 13.76 -7.35 -17.64
CA SER A 156 15.07 -7.98 -17.46
C SER A 156 15.07 -9.43 -17.97
N ILE A 157 14.05 -10.22 -17.61
CA ILE A 157 13.87 -11.62 -18.00
C ILE A 157 13.73 -11.78 -19.52
N VAL A 158 13.04 -10.85 -20.17
CA VAL A 158 12.81 -10.93 -21.63
C VAL A 158 13.94 -10.25 -22.43
N SER A 159 14.91 -9.59 -21.76
CA SER A 159 15.89 -8.72 -22.42
C SER A 159 16.90 -9.45 -23.30
N ASP A 160 17.30 -10.66 -22.92
CA ASP A 160 18.30 -11.46 -23.62
C ASP A 160 17.66 -12.45 -24.63
N GLY A 161 16.33 -12.50 -24.65
CA GLY A 161 15.52 -13.36 -25.51
C GLY A 161 15.49 -14.83 -25.09
N LYS A 162 15.93 -15.18 -23.88
CA LYS A 162 15.90 -16.54 -23.33
C LYS A 162 15.41 -16.51 -21.89
N ILE A 163 14.26 -17.13 -21.66
CA ILE A 163 13.72 -17.22 -20.31
C ILE A 163 14.35 -18.45 -19.63
N GLU A 164 15.18 -18.21 -18.62
CA GLU A 164 15.84 -19.26 -17.85
C GLU A 164 15.00 -19.71 -16.64
N GLU A 165 15.13 -20.96 -16.20
CA GLU A 165 14.38 -21.48 -15.04
C GLU A 165 14.63 -20.65 -13.76
N GLU A 166 15.85 -20.15 -13.57
CA GLU A 166 16.20 -19.30 -12.43
C GLU A 166 15.44 -17.95 -12.45
N GLU A 167 15.29 -17.34 -13.63
CA GLU A 167 14.55 -16.10 -13.83
C GLU A 167 13.05 -16.28 -13.56
N VAL A 168 12.50 -17.41 -14.00
CA VAL A 168 11.10 -17.78 -13.74
C VAL A 168 10.87 -17.95 -12.25
N LEU A 169 11.80 -18.59 -11.54
CA LEU A 169 11.70 -18.74 -10.09
C LEU A 169 11.82 -17.40 -9.36
N ILE A 170 12.68 -16.47 -9.83
CA ILE A 170 12.75 -15.10 -9.27
C ILE A 170 11.43 -14.36 -9.46
N LEU A 171 10.84 -14.40 -10.66
CA LEU A 171 9.53 -13.82 -10.92
C LEU A 171 8.45 -14.43 -10.02
N LYS A 172 8.46 -15.76 -9.88
CA LYS A 172 7.53 -16.49 -9.02
C LYS A 172 7.65 -16.05 -7.56
N ALA A 173 8.87 -16.00 -7.05
CA ALA A 173 9.16 -15.57 -5.68
C ALA A 173 8.73 -14.11 -5.46
N TYR A 174 8.96 -13.23 -6.44
CA TYR A 174 8.52 -11.83 -6.37
C TYR A 174 6.99 -11.70 -6.37
N LEU A 175 6.28 -12.42 -7.25
CA LEU A 175 4.82 -12.37 -7.28
C LEU A 175 4.19 -12.97 -6.01
N ASN A 176 4.81 -13.99 -5.42
CA ASN A 176 4.33 -14.65 -4.19
C ASN A 176 4.29 -13.69 -2.99
N GLN A 177 5.14 -12.65 -2.96
CA GLN A 177 5.16 -11.65 -1.88
C GLN A 177 3.86 -10.85 -1.72
N PHE A 178 3.10 -10.72 -2.80
CA PHE A 178 1.96 -9.80 -2.85
C PHE A 178 0.63 -10.54 -3.02
N ILE A 179 0.70 -11.87 -3.09
CA ILE A 179 -0.43 -12.72 -3.46
C ILE A 179 -0.65 -13.74 -2.37
N ASN A 180 -1.85 -13.71 -1.80
CA ASN A 180 -2.30 -14.77 -0.92
C ASN A 180 -2.95 -15.88 -1.75
N ILE A 181 -2.25 -17.00 -1.91
CA ILE A 181 -2.77 -18.17 -2.64
C ILE A 181 -3.70 -18.96 -1.73
N GLU A 182 -4.98 -19.07 -2.11
CA GLU A 182 -5.98 -19.77 -1.28
C GLU A 182 -5.72 -21.29 -1.17
N ASN A 183 -5.09 -21.88 -2.19
CA ASN A 183 -4.77 -23.31 -2.21
C ASN A 183 -3.47 -23.57 -1.45
N LYS A 184 -3.60 -24.19 -0.26
CA LYS A 184 -2.48 -24.49 0.64
C LYS A 184 -1.42 -25.40 0.02
N ASP A 185 -1.80 -26.39 -0.78
CA ASP A 185 -0.84 -27.32 -1.39
C ASP A 185 0.04 -26.61 -2.43
N ILE A 186 -0.53 -25.63 -3.13
CA ILE A 186 0.18 -24.82 -4.13
C ILE A 186 1.04 -23.76 -3.44
N ALA A 187 0.51 -23.11 -2.41
CA ALA A 187 1.27 -22.15 -1.59
C ALA A 187 2.52 -22.81 -1.00
N GLU A 188 2.37 -23.95 -0.32
CA GLU A 188 3.50 -24.69 0.28
C GLU A 188 4.51 -25.15 -0.78
N LYS A 189 4.05 -25.54 -1.97
CA LYS A 189 4.94 -25.90 -3.07
C LYS A 189 5.76 -24.69 -3.55
N ILE A 190 5.13 -23.54 -3.74
CA ILE A 190 5.80 -22.31 -4.18
C ILE A 190 6.78 -21.84 -3.12
N ASP A 191 6.40 -21.85 -1.85
CA ASP A 191 7.28 -21.46 -0.75
C ASP A 191 8.54 -22.34 -0.73
N ASN A 192 8.38 -23.66 -0.84
CA ASN A 192 9.53 -24.59 -0.92
C ASN A 192 10.41 -24.37 -2.16
N GLU A 193 9.83 -24.07 -3.33
CA GLU A 193 10.58 -23.81 -4.56
C GLU A 193 11.34 -22.47 -4.51
N THR A 194 10.82 -21.50 -3.77
CA THR A 194 11.35 -20.14 -3.70
C THR A 194 12.20 -19.85 -2.45
N ALA A 195 12.22 -20.76 -1.46
CA ALA A 195 12.90 -20.59 -0.17
C ALA A 195 14.39 -20.24 -0.26
N ASN A 196 15.08 -20.65 -1.33
CA ASN A 196 16.52 -20.38 -1.51
C ASN A 196 16.81 -19.19 -2.43
N ILE A 197 15.77 -18.53 -2.96
CA ILE A 197 15.93 -17.39 -3.85
C ILE A 197 16.09 -16.13 -3.01
N ASN A 198 17.34 -15.67 -2.92
CA ASN A 198 17.60 -14.31 -2.51
C ASN A 198 17.11 -13.39 -3.62
N ILE A 199 15.94 -12.79 -3.42
CA ILE A 199 15.50 -11.62 -4.19
C ILE A 199 16.38 -10.45 -3.74
N SER A 200 17.65 -10.48 -4.13
CA SER A 200 18.61 -9.40 -3.93
C SER A 200 18.29 -8.32 -4.94
N GLY A 201 17.20 -7.61 -4.66
CA GLY A 201 16.56 -6.67 -5.55
C GLY A 201 15.16 -6.34 -5.06
N HIS A 202 15.09 -5.67 -3.91
CA HIS A 202 13.88 -5.01 -3.39
C HIS A 202 12.72 -5.92 -2.95
N CYS A 203 12.71 -6.17 -1.63
CA CYS A 203 11.61 -6.73 -0.81
C CYS A 203 11.44 -8.22 -0.94
N THR A 204 11.15 -8.84 0.21
CA THR A 204 11.40 -10.24 0.51
C THR A 204 10.21 -10.76 1.30
N SER A 205 9.53 -11.75 0.74
CA SER A 205 8.93 -12.82 1.52
C SER A 205 10.11 -13.55 2.17
N ASP A 206 10.12 -13.53 3.50
CA ASP A 206 11.23 -13.91 4.38
C ASP A 206 12.46 -12.96 4.34
N PRO A 207 12.33 -11.71 4.82
CA PRO A 207 13.47 -10.82 4.95
C PRO A 207 14.42 -11.39 6.00
N ASN A 208 15.66 -11.66 5.61
CA ASN A 208 16.76 -11.63 6.56
C ASN A 208 16.94 -10.17 7.01
N ILE A 209 16.13 -9.74 7.98
CA ILE A 209 16.11 -8.38 8.49
C ILE A 209 17.39 -8.17 9.29
N ASP A 210 18.26 -7.30 8.78
CA ASP A 210 19.36 -6.80 9.57
C ASP A 210 18.84 -5.70 10.49
N PHE A 211 18.98 -5.89 11.80
CA PHE A 211 18.54 -4.93 12.79
C PHE A 211 19.68 -3.99 13.24
N ASP A 212 20.92 -4.47 13.32
CA ASP A 212 21.99 -3.75 14.02
C ASP A 212 22.35 -2.42 13.32
N GLY A 213 21.98 -1.31 13.96
CA GLY A 213 22.23 0.04 13.46
C GLY A 213 21.39 0.43 12.22
N LYS A 214 20.42 -0.40 11.82
CA LYS A 214 19.52 -0.15 10.69
C LYS A 214 18.33 0.71 11.09
N THR A 215 17.87 1.55 10.16
CA THR A 215 16.80 2.53 10.44
C THR A 215 15.46 2.03 9.93
N PHE A 216 14.47 1.97 10.81
CA PHE A 216 13.12 1.49 10.50
C PHE A 216 12.11 2.63 10.59
N CYS A 217 11.12 2.63 9.71
CA CYS A 217 9.95 3.51 9.82
C CYS A 217 8.69 2.66 9.71
N VAL A 218 7.69 2.94 10.54
CA VAL A 218 6.39 2.26 10.48
C VAL A 218 5.37 3.18 9.82
N THR A 219 4.51 2.62 8.97
CA THR A 219 3.41 3.34 8.32
C THR A 219 2.14 2.50 8.32
N GLY A 220 0.99 3.18 8.29
CA GLY A 220 -0.33 2.54 8.24
C GLY A 220 -0.79 1.96 9.59
N VAL A 221 -1.84 1.15 9.52
CA VAL A 221 -2.54 0.55 10.67
C VAL A 221 -2.03 -0.87 10.85
N LEU A 222 -1.46 -1.15 12.02
CA LEU A 222 -0.99 -2.49 12.36
C LEU A 222 -2.14 -3.32 12.93
N LYS A 223 -2.30 -4.54 12.44
CA LYS A 223 -3.17 -5.57 13.01
C LYS A 223 -2.44 -6.46 14.01
N SER A 224 -1.11 -6.58 13.87
CA SER A 224 -0.23 -7.41 14.71
C SER A 224 -0.05 -6.89 16.14
N GLY A 225 -0.29 -5.60 16.39
CA GLY A 225 -0.10 -4.97 17.70
C GLY A 225 -0.15 -3.46 17.63
N ASN A 226 0.26 -2.77 18.70
CA ASN A 226 0.35 -1.32 18.66
C ASN A 226 1.70 -0.85 18.11
N ARG A 227 1.73 0.31 17.46
CA ARG A 227 2.96 0.85 16.83
C ARG A 227 4.11 1.03 17.82
N THR A 228 3.81 1.34 19.08
CA THR A 228 4.84 1.55 20.11
C THR A 228 5.54 0.24 20.48
N GLU A 229 4.80 -0.87 20.56
CA GLU A 229 5.35 -2.21 20.79
C GLU A 229 6.27 -2.62 19.65
N LEU A 230 5.86 -2.36 18.40
CA LEU A 230 6.71 -2.66 17.23
C LEU A 230 7.99 -1.81 17.22
N GLU A 231 7.90 -0.52 17.54
CA GLU A 231 9.07 0.38 17.68
C GLU A 231 10.01 -0.06 18.82
N ASN A 232 9.47 -0.54 19.94
CA ASN A 232 10.26 -1.08 21.05
C ASN A 232 10.96 -2.38 20.63
N LEU A 233 10.26 -3.28 19.94
CA LEU A 233 10.80 -4.54 19.45
C LEU A 233 11.97 -4.32 18.48
N ILE A 234 11.83 -3.36 17.56
CA ILE A 234 12.92 -2.93 16.68
C ILE A 234 14.13 -2.46 17.50
N SER A 235 13.90 -1.66 18.53
CA SER A 235 14.97 -1.11 19.39
C SER A 235 15.67 -2.21 20.18
N ASP A 236 14.92 -3.19 20.70
CA ASP A 236 15.44 -4.32 21.47
C ASP A 236 16.35 -5.23 20.61
N LEU A 237 16.09 -5.28 19.30
CA LEU A 237 16.89 -6.02 18.32
C LEU A 237 18.09 -5.21 17.77
N GLY A 238 18.30 -3.96 18.23
CA GLY A 238 19.43 -3.11 17.81
C GLY A 238 19.12 -2.14 16.66
N GLY A 239 17.88 -2.13 16.18
CA GLY A 239 17.39 -1.20 15.15
C GLY A 239 17.05 0.19 15.71
N ILE A 240 16.93 1.15 14.80
CA ILE A 240 16.64 2.55 15.11
C ILE A 240 15.26 2.91 14.54
N PRO A 241 14.18 2.88 15.36
CA PRO A 241 12.87 3.30 14.90
C PRO A 241 12.82 4.81 14.66
N THR A 242 12.15 5.21 13.57
CA THR A 242 11.99 6.60 13.15
C THR A 242 10.55 6.88 12.78
N LYS A 243 10.08 8.11 13.09
CA LYS A 243 8.70 8.53 12.83
C LYS A 243 8.44 8.94 11.37
N SER A 244 9.51 9.21 10.62
CA SER A 244 9.44 9.76 9.28
C SER A 244 10.52 9.14 8.39
N ILE A 245 10.18 8.92 7.13
CA ILE A 245 11.13 8.41 6.13
C ILE A 245 12.16 9.48 5.82
N THR A 246 13.43 9.08 5.86
CA THR A 246 14.61 9.88 5.52
C THR A 246 15.48 9.12 4.53
N LYS A 247 16.53 9.77 4.00
CA LYS A 247 17.53 9.12 3.15
C LYS A 247 18.33 8.01 3.85
N LYS A 248 18.25 7.94 5.18
CA LYS A 248 18.90 6.91 6.00
C LYS A 248 17.96 5.75 6.35
N THR A 249 16.67 5.86 6.04
CA THR A 249 15.71 4.79 6.31
C THR A 249 16.12 3.57 5.49
N ASP A 250 16.35 2.44 6.15
CA ASP A 250 16.69 1.16 5.51
C ASP A 250 15.41 0.34 5.29
N TYR A 251 14.46 0.40 6.22
CA TYR A 251 13.23 -0.40 6.20
C TYR A 251 11.98 0.45 6.45
N LEU A 252 10.93 0.23 5.65
CA LEU A 252 9.58 0.78 5.84
C LEU A 252 8.61 -0.39 6.10
N ILE A 253 8.15 -0.51 7.33
CA ILE A 253 7.13 -1.51 7.71
C ILE A 253 5.76 -0.94 7.40
N VAL A 254 5.00 -1.65 6.58
CA VAL A 254 3.68 -1.25 6.09
C VAL A 254 2.62 -2.12 6.76
N GLY A 255 1.81 -1.49 7.62
CA GLY A 255 0.57 -2.07 8.13
C GLY A 255 -0.61 -1.62 7.30
N ASP A 256 -1.56 -2.51 7.05
CA ASP A 256 -2.73 -2.20 6.22
C ASP A 256 -4.06 -2.71 6.78
N ASN A 257 -4.09 -2.99 8.09
CA ASN A 257 -5.21 -3.62 8.80
C ASN A 257 -5.49 -5.07 8.33
N GLY A 258 -4.45 -5.76 7.86
CA GLY A 258 -4.49 -7.15 7.44
C GLY A 258 -5.21 -7.39 6.12
N ASN A 259 -5.14 -6.43 5.21
CA ASN A 259 -5.47 -6.65 3.82
C ASN A 259 -4.27 -7.34 3.12
N PRO A 260 -4.46 -8.55 2.60
CA PRO A 260 -3.35 -9.31 2.00
C PRO A 260 -2.82 -8.65 0.72
N ALA A 261 -3.56 -7.71 0.13
CA ALA A 261 -3.21 -7.00 -1.09
C ALA A 261 -2.58 -5.61 -0.82
N TRP A 262 -1.89 -5.44 0.32
CA TRP A 262 -1.32 -4.15 0.74
C TRP A 262 -0.42 -3.53 -0.34
N ALA A 263 0.33 -4.37 -1.04
CA ALA A 263 1.20 -4.01 -2.15
C ALA A 263 0.45 -3.73 -3.45
N PHE A 264 -0.88 -3.64 -3.45
CA PHE A 264 -1.71 -3.11 -4.54
C PHE A 264 -2.73 -2.08 -4.03
N ALA A 265 -2.70 -1.78 -2.72
CA ALA A 265 -3.59 -0.82 -2.11
C ALA A 265 -3.14 0.62 -2.37
N CYS A 266 -4.10 1.54 -2.38
CA CYS A 266 -3.95 2.99 -2.49
C CYS A 266 -2.82 3.54 -1.60
N TYR A 267 -1.60 3.69 -2.14
CA TYR A 267 -0.40 3.97 -1.32
C TYR A 267 -0.46 5.30 -0.60
N GLY A 268 -0.29 5.26 0.72
CA GLY A 268 -0.15 6.44 1.55
C GLY A 268 1.15 7.22 1.28
N ARG A 269 1.15 8.48 1.69
CA ARG A 269 2.24 9.46 1.55
C ARG A 269 3.64 8.92 1.87
N LYS A 270 3.78 8.10 2.92
CA LYS A 270 5.08 7.51 3.32
C LYS A 270 5.57 6.46 2.31
N VAL A 271 4.69 5.59 1.81
CA VAL A 271 5.07 4.61 0.79
C VAL A 271 5.51 5.31 -0.49
N GLU A 272 4.77 6.32 -0.96
CA GLU A 272 5.19 7.12 -2.13
C GLU A 272 6.56 7.78 -1.91
N LYS A 273 6.81 8.36 -0.73
CA LYS A 273 8.10 8.94 -0.38
C LYS A 273 9.25 7.92 -0.37
N ALA A 274 9.01 6.69 0.09
CA ALA A 274 10.01 5.63 0.02
C ALA A 274 10.34 5.25 -1.43
N LEU A 275 9.33 5.16 -2.30
CA LEU A 275 9.51 4.88 -3.72
C LEU A 275 10.27 6.02 -4.44
N GLU A 276 9.99 7.28 -4.12
CA GLU A 276 10.75 8.42 -4.65
C GLU A 276 12.23 8.36 -4.27
N LEU A 277 12.53 7.98 -3.02
CA LEU A 277 13.91 7.81 -2.56
C LEU A 277 14.60 6.64 -3.27
N ARG A 278 13.89 5.53 -3.54
CA ARG A 278 14.39 4.43 -4.38
C ARG A 278 14.77 4.88 -5.78
N LYS A 279 13.91 5.68 -6.43
CA LYS A 279 14.22 6.28 -7.74
C LYS A 279 15.46 7.18 -7.69
N GLY A 280 15.73 7.80 -6.54
CA GLY A 280 16.96 8.54 -6.25
C GLY A 280 18.21 7.67 -5.97
N GLY A 281 18.10 6.34 -6.04
CA GLY A 281 19.18 5.39 -5.79
C GLY A 281 19.35 4.96 -4.32
N HIS A 282 18.41 5.32 -3.44
CA HIS A 282 18.45 4.88 -2.04
C HIS A 282 17.82 3.50 -1.87
N GLN A 283 18.48 2.61 -1.14
CA GLN A 283 17.95 1.29 -0.83
C GLN A 283 17.05 1.37 0.40
N ILE A 284 15.73 1.35 0.17
CA ILE A 284 14.72 1.23 1.22
C ILE A 284 13.98 -0.07 0.98
N CYS A 285 13.83 -0.95 1.96
CA CYS A 285 13.04 -2.18 1.88
C CYS A 285 11.64 -1.93 2.46
N LEU A 286 10.58 -2.17 1.70
CA LEU A 286 9.21 -2.19 2.19
C LEU A 286 8.89 -3.61 2.70
N ILE A 287 8.39 -3.74 3.92
CA ILE A 287 8.07 -5.05 4.52
C ILE A 287 6.66 -4.98 5.06
N HIS A 288 5.85 -6.02 4.83
CA HIS A 288 4.53 -6.10 5.45
C HIS A 288 4.64 -6.34 6.95
N GLU A 289 3.65 -5.89 7.73
CA GLU A 289 3.69 -6.11 9.19
C GLU A 289 3.75 -7.59 9.59
N PHE A 290 3.11 -8.50 8.86
CA PHE A 290 3.13 -9.93 9.19
C PHE A 290 4.48 -10.58 8.86
N ASP A 291 5.04 -10.30 7.67
CA ASP A 291 6.38 -10.79 7.30
C ASP A 291 7.45 -10.30 8.29
N PHE A 292 7.30 -9.06 8.78
CA PHE A 292 8.18 -8.52 9.81
C PHE A 292 8.05 -9.27 11.14
N MET A 293 6.83 -9.65 11.53
CA MET A 293 6.59 -10.39 12.77
C MET A 293 7.10 -11.83 12.67
N ASP A 294 6.85 -12.51 11.55
CA ASP A 294 7.33 -13.87 11.29
C ASP A 294 8.86 -13.93 11.35
N ALA A 295 9.55 -12.98 10.70
CA ALA A 295 11.01 -12.87 10.75
C ALA A 295 11.57 -12.66 12.16
N ILE A 296 10.79 -12.10 13.10
CA ILE A 296 11.20 -11.94 14.50
C ILE A 296 10.92 -13.20 15.32
N GLU A 297 9.85 -13.93 15.01
CA GLU A 297 9.58 -15.21 15.67
C GLU A 297 10.68 -16.23 15.36
N ASP A 298 11.24 -16.22 14.15
CA ASP A 298 12.35 -17.11 13.75
C ASP A 298 13.70 -16.76 14.42
N LEU A 299 13.84 -15.55 14.97
CA LEU A 299 15.02 -15.13 15.73
C LEU A 299 15.00 -15.55 17.21
N LYS A 300 13.88 -16.11 17.71
CA LYS A 300 13.71 -16.55 19.12
C LYS A 300 14.01 -18.03 19.32
#